data_AF-A0A819K0X6-F1
#
_entry.id   AF-A0A819K0X6-F1
#
_cell.length_a   1.000
_cell.length_b   1.000
_cell.length_c   1.000
_cell.angle_alpha   90.00
_cell.angle_beta   90.00
_cell.angle_gamma   90.00
#
_symmetry.space_group_name_H-M   'P 1'
#
loop_
_entity.id
_entity.type
_entity.pdbx_description
1 polymer ?
#
loop_
_entity_poly.entity_id
_entity_poly.type
_entity_poly.pdbx_seq_one_letter_code
_entity_poly.pdbx_strand_id
1 'polypeptide(L)'
;MTSSIRLDIPPRRQWSHGHGYCGETVLQMFGLYNGAWISQQLVRDVNHGEYLIHHVTPEDDQQRRPQGGGGGGDPLVTLTTLKFSYDAWDHENAPQHQFPSYCFWIKRCLLQGFPMMFRTKFDEFFAGHIMPIIGIDYSHENAYDERDTIYYYSLFDQEIIKQPLSELGSDPAAPPFCCIWGCVPLN
;
A
#
# COMPACT_ATOMS: atom_id res chain seq x y z
N MET A 1 14.06 -20.71 -14.41
CA MET A 1 12.64 -20.71 -14.81
C MET A 1 11.97 -19.58 -14.05
N THR A 2 11.09 -18.82 -14.67
CA THR A 2 10.34 -17.76 -13.99
C THR A 2 9.03 -18.33 -13.49
N SER A 3 8.78 -18.20 -12.19
CA SER A 3 7.54 -18.57 -11.53
C SER A 3 6.65 -17.33 -11.37
N SER A 4 5.35 -17.55 -11.15
CA SER A 4 4.36 -16.47 -11.08
C SER A 4 3.32 -16.75 -10.02
N ILE A 5 2.96 -15.72 -9.25
CA ILE A 5 1.82 -15.71 -8.34
C ILE A 5 0.88 -14.57 -8.74
N ARG A 6 -0.42 -14.86 -8.78
CA ARG A 6 -1.51 -13.90 -8.95
C ARG A 6 -2.55 -14.18 -7.89
N LEU A 7 -2.92 -13.15 -7.14
CA LEU A 7 -3.98 -13.20 -6.15
C LEU A 7 -5.30 -12.87 -6.86
N ASP A 8 -6.36 -13.62 -6.56
CA ASP A 8 -7.69 -13.42 -7.16
C ASP A 8 -8.43 -12.23 -6.50
N ILE A 9 -7.83 -11.05 -6.62
CA ILE A 9 -8.36 -9.80 -6.08
C ILE A 9 -9.08 -9.08 -7.21
N PRO A 10 -10.40 -8.83 -7.13
CA PRO A 10 -11.11 -8.15 -8.20
C PRO A 10 -10.73 -6.66 -8.26
N PRO A 11 -10.55 -6.07 -9.46
CA PRO A 11 -10.22 -4.66 -9.58
C PRO A 11 -11.35 -3.75 -9.09
N ARG A 12 -10.99 -2.59 -8.58
CA ARG A 12 -11.92 -1.54 -8.10
C ARG A 12 -11.42 -0.16 -8.51
N ARG A 13 -12.36 0.76 -8.72
CA ARG A 13 -12.06 2.18 -8.88
C ARG A 13 -12.24 2.90 -7.55
N GLN A 14 -11.30 3.78 -7.23
CA GLN A 14 -11.52 4.73 -6.15
C GLN A 14 -12.54 5.79 -6.56
N TRP A 15 -13.19 6.39 -5.57
CA TRP A 15 -14.04 7.54 -5.80
C TRP A 15 -13.16 8.78 -6.01
N SER A 16 -13.54 9.64 -6.97
CA SER A 16 -12.84 10.88 -7.31
C SER A 16 -13.28 12.09 -6.46
N HIS A 17 -13.78 11.84 -5.25
CA HIS A 17 -14.30 12.86 -4.34
C HIS A 17 -13.67 12.75 -2.96
N GLY A 18 -13.83 13.78 -2.11
CA GLY A 18 -13.32 13.78 -0.74
C GLY A 18 -11.81 13.51 -0.67
N HIS A 19 -11.06 14.13 -1.58
CA HIS A 19 -9.62 14.02 -1.75
C HIS A 19 -9.04 12.61 -2.04
N GLY A 20 -9.88 11.66 -2.49
CA GLY A 20 -9.47 10.35 -2.98
C GLY A 20 -9.62 9.24 -1.93
N TYR A 21 -10.05 8.07 -2.37
CA TYR A 21 -10.36 6.91 -1.52
C TYR A 21 -9.36 5.76 -1.72
N CYS A 22 -8.09 6.07 -1.98
CA CYS A 22 -7.12 5.06 -2.42
C CYS A 22 -6.89 3.96 -1.37
N GLY A 23 -6.64 4.35 -0.11
CA GLY A 23 -6.43 3.40 0.97
C GLY A 23 -7.69 2.61 1.31
N GLU A 24 -8.84 3.27 1.32
CA GLU A 24 -10.14 2.68 1.61
C GLU A 24 -10.58 1.70 0.52
N THR A 25 -10.30 2.03 -0.75
CA THR A 25 -10.53 1.13 -1.88
C THR A 25 -9.65 -0.10 -1.76
N VAL A 26 -8.37 0.06 -1.39
CA VAL A 26 -7.45 -1.06 -1.19
C VAL A 26 -7.88 -1.94 -0.02
N LEU A 27 -8.25 -1.37 1.13
CA LEU A 27 -8.77 -2.14 2.27
C LEU A 27 -10.07 -2.86 1.93
N GLN A 28 -10.96 -2.25 1.14
CA GLN A 28 -12.15 -2.93 0.65
C GLN A 28 -11.79 -4.11 -0.27
N MET A 29 -10.83 -3.95 -1.17
CA MET A 29 -10.35 -5.03 -2.04
C MET A 29 -9.77 -6.19 -1.23
N PHE A 30 -8.99 -5.88 -0.20
CA PHE A 30 -8.37 -6.88 0.67
C PHE A 30 -9.37 -7.57 1.59
N GLY A 31 -10.34 -6.83 2.12
CA GLY A 31 -11.47 -7.41 2.84
C GLY A 31 -12.21 -8.42 1.96
N LEU A 32 -12.56 -8.02 0.72
CA LEU A 32 -13.27 -8.88 -0.22
C LEU A 32 -12.49 -10.15 -0.56
N TYR A 33 -11.19 -10.03 -0.79
CA TYR A 33 -10.31 -11.16 -1.04
C TYR A 33 -10.30 -12.15 0.14
N ASN A 34 -10.38 -11.64 1.37
CA ASN A 34 -10.47 -12.46 2.59
C ASN A 34 -11.91 -12.84 2.99
N GLY A 35 -12.91 -12.57 2.13
CA GLY A 35 -14.30 -12.97 2.36
C GLY A 35 -15.14 -12.02 3.23
N ALA A 36 -14.63 -10.83 3.54
CA ALA A 36 -15.34 -9.79 4.27
C ALA A 36 -15.74 -8.62 3.35
N TRP A 37 -16.87 -7.98 3.61
CA TRP A 37 -17.21 -6.72 2.93
C TRP A 37 -17.06 -5.55 3.90
N ILE A 38 -16.30 -4.53 3.48
CA ILE A 38 -16.10 -3.29 4.21
C ILE A 38 -16.45 -2.13 3.27
N SER A 39 -17.26 -1.19 3.74
CA SER A 39 -17.55 0.03 2.98
C SER A 39 -16.39 1.00 3.07
N GLN A 40 -16.11 1.73 1.99
CA GLN A 40 -15.04 2.73 2.00
C GLN A 40 -15.30 3.86 3.02
N GLN A 41 -16.58 4.21 3.23
CA GLN A 41 -16.97 5.19 4.26
C GLN A 41 -16.68 4.67 5.67
N LEU A 42 -16.92 3.38 5.97
CA LEU A 42 -16.61 2.80 7.27
C LEU A 42 -15.10 2.90 7.57
N VAL A 43 -14.25 2.69 6.56
CA VAL A 43 -12.80 2.89 6.73
C VAL A 43 -12.50 4.32 7.14
N ARG A 44 -13.10 5.34 6.51
CA ARG A 44 -12.92 6.75 6.89
C ARG A 44 -13.43 7.07 8.28
N ASP A 45 -14.59 6.55 8.63
CA ASP A 45 -15.22 6.81 9.93
C ASP A 45 -14.35 6.26 11.06
N VAL A 46 -13.81 5.06 10.89
CA VAL A 46 -12.86 4.41 11.80
C VAL A 46 -11.52 5.14 11.83
N ASN A 47 -11.04 5.57 10.67
CA ASN A 47 -9.80 6.31 10.52
C ASN A 47 -9.94 7.77 10.98
N HIS A 48 -11.14 8.23 11.33
CA HIS A 48 -11.42 9.62 11.71
C HIS A 48 -10.95 10.65 10.67
N GLY A 49 -10.96 10.28 9.39
CA GLY A 49 -10.50 11.17 8.32
C GLY A 49 -10.32 10.49 6.96
N GLU A 50 -9.96 11.31 5.98
CA GLU A 50 -9.94 10.97 4.55
C GLU A 50 -8.67 10.25 4.08
N TYR A 51 -7.64 10.17 4.95
CA TYR A 51 -6.34 9.62 4.58
C TYR A 51 -5.98 8.43 5.46
N LEU A 52 -5.98 7.23 4.87
CA LEU A 52 -5.54 6.04 5.58
C LEU A 52 -4.06 6.11 6.02
N ILE A 53 -3.21 6.77 5.22
CA ILE A 53 -1.79 6.96 5.57
C ILE A 53 -1.50 8.46 5.64
N HIS A 54 -1.23 8.94 6.86
CA HIS A 54 -0.73 10.29 7.12
C HIS A 54 0.79 10.31 7.29
N HIS A 55 1.43 11.32 6.72
CA HIS A 55 2.87 11.58 6.86
C HIS A 55 3.18 12.96 7.40
N VAL A 56 2.20 13.55 8.07
CA VAL A 56 2.28 14.90 8.58
C VAL A 56 1.80 14.87 10.00
N THR A 57 2.52 15.55 10.87
CA THR A 57 2.02 15.82 12.22
C THR A 57 0.69 16.58 12.08
N PRO A 58 -0.20 16.55 13.09
CA PRO A 58 -1.43 17.33 13.07
C PRO A 58 -1.20 18.81 12.70
N GLU A 59 -0.06 19.38 13.11
CA GLU A 59 0.34 20.74 12.76
C GLU A 59 0.70 20.90 11.27
N ASP A 60 1.42 19.94 10.69
CA ASP A 60 1.75 19.93 9.26
C ASP A 60 0.50 19.75 8.39
N ASP A 61 -0.48 18.95 8.81
CA ASP A 61 -1.74 18.76 8.09
C ASP A 61 -2.57 20.07 8.09
N GLN A 62 -2.62 20.74 9.25
CA GLN A 62 -3.30 22.03 9.40
C GLN A 62 -2.62 23.15 8.58
N GLN A 63 -1.29 23.13 8.47
CA GLN A 63 -0.53 24.09 7.64
C GLN A 63 -0.67 23.81 6.14
N ARG A 64 -0.65 22.55 5.72
CA ARG A 64 -0.75 22.18 4.31
C ARG A 64 -2.16 22.36 3.77
N ARG A 65 -3.20 22.38 4.63
CA ARG A 65 -4.60 22.43 4.21
C ARG A 65 -5.49 23.32 5.09
N PRO A 66 -5.33 24.65 4.97
CA PRO A 66 -6.05 25.62 5.80
C PRO A 66 -7.57 25.69 5.56
N GLN A 67 -8.11 25.01 4.54
CA GLN A 67 -9.54 25.04 4.17
C GLN A 67 -10.34 23.84 4.74
N GLY A 68 -9.71 22.94 5.50
CA GLY A 68 -10.33 21.67 5.91
C GLY A 68 -10.34 20.62 4.78
N GLY A 69 -10.51 19.34 5.12
CA GLY A 69 -10.28 18.23 4.19
C GLY A 69 -8.85 17.69 4.31
N GLY A 70 -8.57 17.06 5.44
CA GLY A 70 -7.23 16.66 5.87
C GLY A 70 -7.35 16.11 7.27
N GLY A 71 -6.93 14.87 7.43
CA GLY A 71 -7.02 14.14 8.68
C GLY A 71 -7.13 12.64 8.45
N GLY A 72 -6.71 11.87 9.44
CA GLY A 72 -6.70 10.42 9.43
C GLY A 72 -5.85 9.93 10.60
N GLY A 73 -6.27 8.82 11.19
CA GLY A 73 -5.61 8.20 12.32
C GLY A 73 -4.40 7.39 11.89
N ASP A 74 -3.89 6.63 12.85
CA ASP A 74 -2.87 5.63 12.57
C ASP A 74 -3.49 4.48 11.74
N PRO A 75 -2.96 4.15 10.55
CA PRO A 75 -3.44 3.03 9.74
C PRO A 75 -3.47 1.70 10.50
N LEU A 76 -2.55 1.47 11.46
CA LEU A 76 -2.54 0.25 12.27
C LEU A 76 -3.70 0.21 13.25
N VAL A 77 -4.08 1.36 13.83
CA VAL A 77 -5.29 1.48 14.65
C VAL A 77 -6.53 1.23 13.80
N THR A 78 -6.56 1.74 12.57
CA THR A 78 -7.66 1.50 11.61
C THR A 78 -7.78 0.01 11.27
N LEU A 79 -6.69 -0.65 10.90
CA LEU A 79 -6.65 -2.10 10.62
C LEU A 79 -7.13 -2.92 11.82
N THR A 80 -6.62 -2.62 13.02
CA THR A 80 -7.01 -3.29 14.26
C THR A 80 -8.50 -3.12 14.55
N THR A 81 -9.04 -1.90 14.35
CA THR A 81 -10.45 -1.60 14.59
C THR A 81 -11.36 -2.33 13.60
N LEU A 82 -10.94 -2.41 12.33
CA LEU A 82 -11.60 -3.18 11.27
C LEU A 82 -11.42 -4.69 11.40
N LYS A 83 -10.70 -5.17 12.43
CA LYS A 83 -10.45 -6.58 12.74
C LYS A 83 -9.57 -7.31 11.73
N PHE A 84 -8.76 -6.58 10.96
CA PHE A 84 -7.71 -7.20 10.18
C PHE A 84 -6.57 -7.66 11.11
N SER A 85 -6.10 -8.90 10.95
CA SER A 85 -4.70 -9.17 11.33
C SER A 85 -3.79 -8.57 10.28
N TYR A 86 -2.63 -8.06 10.66
CA TYR A 86 -1.69 -7.49 9.69
C TYR A 86 -0.24 -7.79 10.04
N ASP A 87 0.59 -7.86 8.99
CA ASP A 87 2.04 -7.71 9.11
C ASP A 87 2.44 -6.36 8.49
N ALA A 88 3.24 -5.58 9.20
CA ALA A 88 3.69 -4.26 8.79
C ALA A 88 5.21 -4.22 8.73
N TRP A 89 5.76 -3.57 7.71
CA TRP A 89 7.20 -3.45 7.58
C TRP A 89 7.81 -2.66 8.75
N ASP A 90 8.66 -3.33 9.54
CA ASP A 90 9.40 -2.74 10.65
C ASP A 90 10.64 -1.98 10.14
N HIS A 91 10.41 -0.78 9.62
CA HIS A 91 11.46 0.10 9.12
C HIS A 91 12.39 0.63 10.23
N GLU A 92 11.98 0.60 11.50
CA GLU A 92 12.80 1.10 12.61
C GLU A 92 13.91 0.11 12.97
N ASN A 93 13.59 -1.19 12.95
CA ASN A 93 14.54 -2.25 13.34
C ASN A 93 15.14 -3.00 12.14
N ALA A 94 14.73 -2.72 10.91
CA ALA A 94 15.26 -3.39 9.72
C ALA A 94 16.75 -3.06 9.47
N PRO A 95 17.60 -4.06 9.14
CA PRO A 95 19.00 -3.85 8.81
C PRO A 95 19.21 -2.90 7.63
N GLN A 96 20.22 -2.04 7.71
CA GLN A 96 20.65 -1.19 6.59
C GLN A 96 21.58 -1.97 5.64
N HIS A 97 21.46 -1.85 4.31
CA HIS A 97 20.47 -1.09 3.55
C HIS A 97 19.10 -1.80 3.50
N GLN A 98 18.02 -1.07 3.78
CA GLN A 98 16.70 -1.67 3.96
C GLN A 98 16.01 -2.13 2.66
N PHE A 99 16.34 -1.53 1.51
CA PHE A 99 15.62 -1.75 0.25
C PHE A 99 15.52 -3.24 -0.16
N PRO A 100 16.64 -4.01 -0.23
CA PRO A 100 16.55 -5.43 -0.59
C PRO A 100 15.72 -6.25 0.40
N SER A 101 15.85 -5.97 1.70
CA SER A 101 15.10 -6.66 2.75
C SER A 101 13.61 -6.36 2.67
N TYR A 102 13.23 -5.12 2.36
CA TYR A 102 11.85 -4.71 2.13
C TYR A 102 11.25 -5.41 0.91
N CYS A 103 11.94 -5.38 -0.23
CA CYS A 103 11.49 -6.07 -1.45
C CYS A 103 11.36 -7.58 -1.23
N PHE A 104 12.28 -8.17 -0.47
CA PHE A 104 12.17 -9.58 -0.10
C PHE A 104 10.97 -9.85 0.81
N TRP A 105 10.69 -8.98 1.79
CA TRP A 105 9.49 -9.07 2.63
C TRP A 105 8.20 -9.02 1.80
N ILE A 106 8.09 -8.09 0.84
CA ILE A 106 6.96 -8.03 -0.10
C ILE A 106 6.77 -9.35 -0.84
N LYS A 107 7.86 -9.86 -1.44
CA LYS A 107 7.84 -11.14 -2.14
C LYS A 107 7.31 -12.24 -1.23
N ARG A 108 7.83 -12.36 0.00
CA ARG A 108 7.38 -13.38 0.96
C ARG A 108 5.90 -13.27 1.29
N CYS A 109 5.35 -12.08 1.41
CA CYS A 109 3.92 -11.88 1.66
C CYS A 109 3.08 -12.38 0.47
N LEU A 110 3.47 -12.01 -0.75
CA LEU A 110 2.78 -12.45 -1.97
C LEU A 110 2.87 -13.97 -2.17
N LEU A 111 4.04 -14.58 -1.91
CA LEU A 111 4.23 -16.03 -2.00
C LEU A 111 3.35 -16.81 -1.00
N GLN A 112 2.97 -16.19 0.12
CA GLN A 112 2.05 -16.77 1.10
C GLN A 112 0.56 -16.53 0.74
N GLY A 113 0.29 -15.88 -0.39
CA GLY A 113 -1.07 -15.59 -0.84
C GLY A 113 -1.67 -14.34 -0.21
N PHE A 114 -0.87 -13.51 0.48
CA PHE A 114 -1.37 -12.32 1.14
C PHE A 114 -1.29 -11.07 0.26
N PRO A 115 -2.39 -10.29 0.16
CA PRO A 115 -2.38 -9.01 -0.54
C PRO A 115 -1.50 -8.00 0.18
N MET A 116 -0.81 -7.15 -0.59
CA MET A 116 0.06 -6.12 -0.03
C MET A 116 -0.34 -4.75 -0.57
N MET A 117 -0.48 -3.75 0.31
CA MET A 117 -0.61 -2.35 -0.12
C MET A 117 0.71 -1.61 0.03
N PHE A 118 0.99 -0.73 -0.93
CA PHE A 118 2.14 0.16 -0.90
C PHE A 118 1.75 1.58 -1.24
N ARG A 119 2.60 2.52 -0.82
CA ARG A 119 2.48 3.92 -1.21
C ARG A 119 3.36 4.21 -2.41
N THR A 120 2.78 4.65 -3.51
CA THR A 120 3.49 5.27 -4.65
C THR A 120 3.51 6.80 -4.48
N LYS A 121 4.47 7.51 -5.09
CA LYS A 121 4.44 8.97 -5.24
C LYS A 121 3.88 9.27 -6.63
N PHE A 122 2.75 9.97 -6.71
CA PHE A 122 2.04 10.22 -7.97
C PHE A 122 2.60 11.45 -8.70
N ASP A 123 2.92 12.53 -7.96
CA ASP A 123 3.69 13.69 -8.43
C ASP A 123 4.23 14.52 -7.24
N GLU A 124 4.81 15.71 -7.51
CA GLU A 124 5.35 16.63 -6.50
C GLU A 124 4.28 17.27 -5.58
N PHE A 125 3.00 17.26 -5.98
CA PHE A 125 1.90 17.95 -5.30
C PHE A 125 0.98 17.00 -4.53
N PHE A 126 0.77 15.79 -5.03
CA PHE A 126 -0.01 14.74 -4.38
C PHE A 126 0.90 13.91 -3.49
N ALA A 127 0.70 14.09 -2.18
CA ALA A 127 1.39 13.39 -1.10
C ALA A 127 1.05 11.88 -1.09
N GLY A 128 1.54 11.14 -2.08
CA GLY A 128 1.46 9.69 -2.22
C GLY A 128 0.05 9.12 -2.50
N HIS A 129 0.02 7.94 -3.10
CA HIS A 129 -1.17 7.21 -3.50
C HIS A 129 -1.02 5.74 -3.08
N ILE A 130 -2.06 5.14 -2.51
CA ILE A 130 -2.01 3.77 -1.99
C ILE A 130 -2.52 2.81 -3.05
N MET A 131 -1.75 1.77 -3.35
CA MET A 131 -2.03 0.83 -4.44
C MET A 131 -1.94 -0.62 -3.96
N PRO A 132 -2.76 -1.54 -4.51
CA PRO A 132 -2.74 -2.95 -4.13
C PRO A 132 -1.82 -3.75 -5.05
N ILE A 133 -0.78 -4.38 -4.51
CA ILE A 133 -0.04 -5.43 -5.22
C ILE A 133 -0.85 -6.72 -5.21
N ILE A 134 -1.07 -7.27 -6.41
CA ILE A 134 -1.91 -8.44 -6.66
C ILE A 134 -1.12 -9.62 -7.22
N GLY A 135 0.20 -9.51 -7.38
CA GLY A 135 1.00 -10.60 -7.87
C GLY A 135 2.46 -10.24 -8.12
N ILE A 136 3.25 -11.28 -8.41
CA ILE A 136 4.67 -11.19 -8.67
C ILE A 136 5.11 -12.28 -9.66
N ASP A 137 6.00 -11.92 -10.58
CA ASP A 137 6.85 -12.85 -11.32
C ASP A 137 8.24 -12.85 -10.68
N TYR A 138 8.81 -14.03 -10.47
CA TYR A 138 10.07 -14.18 -9.76
C TYR A 138 10.91 -15.38 -10.24
N SER A 139 12.21 -15.31 -9.98
CA SER A 139 13.21 -16.34 -10.31
C SER A 139 13.63 -17.19 -9.10
N HIS A 140 13.63 -16.59 -7.91
CA HIS A 140 14.13 -17.18 -6.67
C HIS A 140 13.14 -16.94 -5.53
N GLU A 141 12.68 -18.00 -4.85
CA GLU A 141 11.70 -17.86 -3.75
C GLU A 141 12.31 -17.23 -2.50
N ASN A 142 13.57 -17.58 -2.20
CA ASN A 142 14.22 -17.28 -0.92
C ASN A 142 15.16 -16.08 -0.96
N ALA A 143 15.07 -15.26 -2.00
CA ALA A 143 15.86 -14.03 -2.14
C ALA A 143 15.12 -12.99 -2.97
N TYR A 144 15.41 -11.71 -2.70
CA TYR A 144 15.10 -10.62 -3.60
C TYR A 144 15.92 -10.75 -4.89
N ASP A 145 15.29 -10.55 -6.04
CA ASP A 145 15.94 -10.41 -7.35
C ASP A 145 15.44 -9.09 -7.96
N GLU A 146 16.35 -8.23 -8.42
CA GLU A 146 16.00 -6.94 -9.04
C GLU A 146 15.13 -7.06 -10.30
N ARG A 147 15.11 -8.25 -10.89
CA ARG A 147 14.29 -8.60 -12.06
C ARG A 147 12.90 -9.13 -11.67
N ASP A 148 12.65 -9.34 -10.38
CA ASP A 148 11.29 -9.65 -9.90
C ASP A 148 10.35 -8.54 -10.36
N THR A 149 9.17 -8.92 -10.84
CA THR A 149 8.21 -7.99 -11.40
C THR A 149 6.89 -8.11 -10.69
N ILE A 150 6.40 -7.01 -10.13
CA ILE A 150 5.11 -6.96 -9.45
C ILE A 150 3.98 -6.53 -10.39
N TYR A 151 2.78 -6.89 -9.98
CA TYR A 151 1.52 -6.57 -10.64
C TYR A 151 0.63 -5.84 -9.65
N TYR A 152 0.05 -4.72 -10.03
CA TYR A 152 -0.90 -3.97 -9.21
C TYR A 152 -1.98 -3.31 -10.07
N TYR A 153 -3.14 -3.04 -9.49
CA TYR A 153 -4.20 -2.32 -10.21
C TYR A 153 -4.02 -0.81 -10.09
N SER A 154 -4.19 -0.10 -11.20
CA SER A 154 -4.56 1.31 -11.19
C SER A 154 -5.95 1.48 -10.56
N LEU A 155 -6.07 2.32 -9.53
CA LEU A 155 -7.36 2.60 -8.89
C LEU A 155 -8.21 3.61 -9.68
N PHE A 156 -7.70 4.15 -10.78
CA PHE A 156 -8.41 5.13 -11.61
C PHE A 156 -9.18 4.47 -12.75
N ASP A 157 -8.52 3.56 -13.47
CA ASP A 157 -9.01 2.95 -14.70
C ASP A 157 -9.18 1.43 -14.61
N GLN A 158 -8.64 0.78 -13.55
CA GLN A 158 -8.61 -0.67 -13.30
C GLN A 158 -7.59 -1.44 -14.16
N GLU A 159 -6.69 -0.75 -14.84
CA GLU A 159 -5.63 -1.40 -15.60
C GLU A 159 -4.63 -2.12 -14.67
N ILE A 160 -4.09 -3.23 -15.15
CA ILE A 160 -3.00 -3.93 -14.49
C ILE A 160 -1.70 -3.26 -14.90
N ILE A 161 -1.00 -2.69 -13.93
CA ILE A 161 0.34 -2.16 -14.11
C ILE A 161 1.34 -3.24 -13.74
N LYS A 162 2.36 -3.40 -14.60
CA LYS A 162 3.48 -4.31 -14.44
C LYS A 162 4.75 -3.47 -14.27
N GLN A 163 5.46 -3.62 -13.17
CA GLN A 163 6.73 -2.91 -12.94
C GLN A 163 7.77 -3.78 -12.22
N PRO A 164 9.08 -3.57 -12.47
CA PRO A 164 10.13 -4.17 -11.67
C PRO A 164 9.97 -3.82 -10.18
N LEU A 165 10.12 -4.80 -9.29
CA LEU A 165 10.08 -4.59 -7.86
C LEU A 165 11.21 -3.65 -7.40
N SER A 166 12.33 -3.64 -8.13
CA SER A 166 13.44 -2.71 -7.95
C SER A 166 13.08 -1.24 -8.17
N GLU A 167 12.03 -0.97 -8.93
CA GLU A 167 11.53 0.39 -9.21
C GLU A 167 10.41 0.81 -8.25
N LEU A 168 10.01 -0.07 -7.32
CA LEU A 168 9.04 0.26 -6.31
C LEU A 168 9.59 1.37 -5.43
N GLY A 169 9.02 2.57 -5.53
CA GLY A 169 9.42 3.73 -4.73
C GLY A 169 10.74 4.40 -5.14
N SER A 170 11.30 4.08 -6.31
CA SER A 170 12.49 4.77 -6.83
C SER A 170 12.16 6.16 -7.37
N ASP A 171 12.68 7.20 -6.70
CA ASP A 171 12.82 8.57 -7.18
C ASP A 171 14.34 8.88 -7.23
N PRO A 172 14.91 9.32 -8.37
CA PRO A 172 16.34 9.67 -8.49
C PRO A 172 16.79 10.85 -7.62
N ALA A 173 15.85 11.66 -7.11
CA ALA A 173 16.10 12.87 -6.33
C ALA A 173 15.66 12.76 -4.86
N ALA A 174 15.08 11.63 -4.44
CA ALA A 174 14.67 11.43 -3.06
C ALA A 174 15.84 11.00 -2.16
N PRO A 175 15.88 11.42 -0.88
CA PRO A 175 16.76 10.79 0.11
C PRO A 175 16.48 9.28 0.17
N PRO A 176 17.47 8.46 0.57
CA PRO A 176 17.41 7.00 0.45
C PRO A 176 16.10 6.45 0.98
N PHE A 177 15.28 5.97 0.04
CA PHE A 177 14.18 5.06 0.23
C PHE A 177 13.48 5.13 1.59
N CYS A 178 12.53 6.05 1.74
CA CYS A 178 11.65 6.05 2.90
C CYS A 178 10.55 5.00 2.68
N CYS A 179 10.90 3.73 2.89
CA CYS A 179 9.90 2.66 3.00
C CYS A 179 9.24 2.74 4.36
N ILE A 180 8.38 3.74 4.48
CA ILE A 180 7.71 4.02 5.74
C ILE A 180 6.50 3.09 5.90
N TRP A 181 5.95 2.53 4.81
CA TRP A 181 4.72 1.74 4.88
C TRP A 181 4.58 0.68 3.79
N GLY A 182 4.41 -0.55 4.25
CA GLY A 182 3.68 -1.61 3.59
C GLY A 182 2.97 -2.40 4.69
N CYS A 183 1.71 -2.74 4.46
CA CYS A 183 1.02 -3.66 5.36
C CYS A 183 0.22 -4.68 4.57
N VAL A 184 0.07 -5.84 5.20
CA VAL A 184 -0.51 -7.03 4.60
C VAL A 184 -1.62 -7.47 5.52
N PRO A 185 -2.90 -7.28 5.17
CA PRO A 185 -3.97 -7.88 5.94
C PRO A 185 -3.98 -9.39 5.71
N LEU A 186 -3.86 -10.14 6.79
CA LEU A 186 -3.66 -11.60 6.79
C LEU A 186 -4.97 -12.38 6.94
N ASN A 187 -6.03 -11.72 7.44
CA ASN A 187 -7.39 -12.24 7.60
C ASN A 187 -8.37 -11.12 7.97
#